data_AF-A0A5M3WQX7-F1
#
_entry.id   AF-A0A5M3WQX7-F1
#
_cell.length_a   1.000
_cell.length_b   1.000
_cell.length_c   1.000
_cell.angle_alpha   90.00
_cell.angle_beta   90.00
_cell.angle_gamma   90.00
#
_symmetry.space_group_name_H-M   'P 1'
#
loop_
_entity.id
_entity.type
_entity.pdbx_description
1 polymer ?
#
loop_
_entity_poly.entity_id
_entity_poly.type
_entity_poly.pdbx_seq_one_letter_code
_entity_poly.pdbx_strand_id
1 'polypeptide(L)'
;MSVTIDEHLLAYAQAEVDAGRAKSVSAVINAALAARAEADQAADAAVMAAVEAVRADPARSARVERMTAHLLNRRGGGSVAVDV
;
A
#
# COMPACT_ATOMS: atom_id res chain seq x y z
N MET A 1 -26.01 0.45 -3.47
CA MET A 1 -24.78 -0.36 -3.56
C MET A 1 -24.82 -1.37 -2.44
N SER A 2 -24.58 -2.65 -2.72
CA SER A 2 -24.48 -3.72 -1.73
C SER A 2 -23.05 -4.29 -1.74
N VAL A 3 -22.55 -4.68 -0.58
CA VAL A 3 -21.23 -5.29 -0.41
C VAL A 3 -21.36 -6.53 0.46
N THR A 4 -20.60 -7.57 0.13
CA THR A 4 -20.49 -8.77 0.96
C THR A 4 -19.30 -8.59 1.88
N ILE A 5 -19.53 -8.75 3.18
CA ILE A 5 -18.50 -8.68 4.20
C ILE A 5 -18.56 -9.92 5.08
N ASP A 6 -17.41 -10.26 5.66
CA ASP A 6 -17.30 -11.34 6.63
C ASP A 6 -18.24 -11.13 7.83
N GLU A 7 -18.77 -12.23 8.36
CA GLU A 7 -19.74 -12.19 9.47
C GLU A 7 -19.17 -11.51 10.72
N HIS A 8 -17.89 -11.74 11.04
CA HIS A 8 -17.26 -11.13 12.20
C HIS A 8 -17.05 -9.62 12.01
N LEU A 9 -16.79 -9.17 10.78
CA LEU A 9 -16.69 -7.75 10.46
C LEU A 9 -18.05 -7.06 10.55
N LEU A 10 -19.13 -7.72 10.14
CA LEU A 10 -20.48 -7.21 10.32
C LEU A 10 -20.84 -7.10 11.80
N ALA A 11 -20.54 -8.14 12.59
CA ALA A 11 -20.79 -8.15 14.04
C ALA A 11 -20.03 -7.02 14.75
N TYR A 12 -18.76 -6.80 14.38
CA TYR A 12 -17.97 -5.67 14.89
C TYR A 12 -18.62 -4.33 14.53
N ALA A 13 -18.98 -4.13 13.27
CA ALA A 13 -19.57 -2.86 12.83
C ALA A 13 -20.92 -2.59 13.51
N GLN A 14 -21.71 -3.63 13.79
CA GLN A 14 -22.94 -3.50 14.57
C GLN A 14 -22.65 -3.10 16.02
N ALA A 15 -21.65 -3.70 16.67
CA ALA A 15 -21.25 -3.34 18.03
C ALA A 15 -20.78 -1.88 18.14
N GLU A 16 -20.14 -1.33 17.11
CA GLU A 16 -19.78 0.10 17.06
C GLU A 16 -21.01 1.02 17.00
N VAL A 17 -22.05 0.61 16.29
CA VAL A 17 -23.33 1.34 16.20
C VAL A 17 -24.09 1.26 17.51
N ASP A 18 -24.20 0.05 18.08
CA ASP A 18 -24.92 -0.18 19.33
C ASP A 18 -24.27 0.57 20.51
N ALA A 19 -22.94 0.72 20.47
CA ALA A 19 -22.20 1.54 21.42
C ALA A 19 -22.25 3.06 21.14
N GLY A 20 -22.96 3.49 20.09
CA GLY A 20 -23.10 4.90 19.72
C GLY A 20 -21.85 5.55 19.13
N ARG A 21 -20.82 4.77 18.80
CA ARG A 21 -19.57 5.27 18.18
C ARG A 21 -19.72 5.55 16.70
N ALA A 22 -20.72 4.94 16.05
CA ALA A 22 -21.06 5.20 14.66
C ALA A 22 -22.57 5.33 14.46
N LYS A 23 -22.96 6.11 13.44
CA LYS A 23 -24.38 6.34 13.10
C LYS A 23 -25.02 5.18 12.33
N SER A 24 -24.20 4.33 11.70
CA SER A 24 -24.63 3.16 10.94
C SER A 24 -23.43 2.26 10.60
N VAL A 25 -23.69 1.01 10.23
CA VAL A 25 -22.67 0.07 9.73
C VAL A 25 -21.94 0.66 8.51
N SER A 26 -22.67 1.32 7.61
CA SER A 26 -22.08 2.00 6.45
C SER A 26 -21.09 3.09 6.85
N ALA A 27 -21.36 3.85 7.92
CA ALA A 27 -20.43 4.86 8.42
C ALA A 27 -19.12 4.24 8.92
N VAL A 28 -19.19 3.08 9.61
CA VAL A 28 -17.99 2.33 10.05
C VAL A 28 -17.15 1.89 8.86
N ILE A 29 -17.80 1.29 7.84
CA ILE A 29 -17.11 0.80 6.65
C ILE A 29 -16.45 1.97 5.89
N ASN A 30 -17.16 3.07 5.71
CA ASN A 30 -16.61 4.24 5.01
C ASN A 30 -15.43 4.85 5.75
N ALA A 31 -15.48 4.91 7.08
CA ALA A 31 -14.35 5.37 7.90
C ALA A 31 -13.13 4.45 7.75
N ALA A 32 -13.34 3.12 7.73
CA ALA A 32 -12.27 2.15 7.50
C ALA A 32 -11.63 2.30 6.11
N LEU A 33 -12.46 2.51 5.06
CA LEU A 33 -11.98 2.75 3.69
C LEU A 33 -11.20 4.06 3.58
N ALA A 34 -11.66 5.13 4.25
CA ALA A 34 -10.95 6.41 4.30
C ALA A 34 -9.58 6.25 4.98
N ALA A 35 -9.53 5.61 6.15
CA ALA A 35 -8.27 5.34 6.85
C ALA A 35 -7.30 4.49 6.01
N ARG A 36 -7.82 3.52 5.25
CA ARG A 36 -7.00 2.73 4.32
C ARG A 36 -6.43 3.60 3.19
N ALA A 37 -7.26 4.45 2.59
CA ALA A 37 -6.83 5.35 1.52
C ALA A 37 -5.75 6.33 2.01
N GLU A 38 -5.89 6.87 3.22
CA GLU A 38 -4.87 7.72 3.84
C GLU A 38 -3.55 6.97 4.07
N ALA A 39 -3.62 5.73 4.56
CA ALA A 39 -2.42 4.90 4.77
C ALA A 39 -1.72 4.58 3.44
N ASP A 40 -2.48 4.27 2.40
CA ASP A 40 -1.93 4.00 1.07
C ASP A 40 -1.27 5.26 0.47
N GLN A 41 -1.92 6.44 0.60
CA GLN A 41 -1.33 7.72 0.18
C GLN A 41 -0.03 8.05 0.94
N ALA A 42 0.01 7.78 2.24
CA ALA A 42 1.21 7.99 3.05
C ALA A 42 2.34 7.05 2.64
N ALA A 43 2.03 5.79 2.33
CA ALA A 43 3.00 4.83 1.83
C ALA A 43 3.58 5.26 0.48
N ASP A 44 2.72 5.69 -0.45
CA ASP A 44 3.15 6.19 -1.76
C ASP A 44 4.05 7.42 -1.62
N ALA A 45 3.68 8.38 -0.76
CA ALA A 45 4.49 9.56 -0.49
C ALA A 45 5.87 9.19 0.09
N ALA A 46 5.93 8.21 1.00
CA ALA A 46 7.19 7.73 1.56
C ALA A 46 8.09 7.07 0.51
N VAL A 47 7.50 6.27 -0.40
CA VAL A 47 8.22 5.67 -1.52
C VAL A 47 8.77 6.75 -2.46
N MET A 48 7.96 7.72 -2.85
CA MET A 48 8.39 8.82 -3.73
C MET A 48 9.52 9.64 -3.10
N ALA A 49 9.42 9.96 -1.81
CA ALA A 49 10.48 10.65 -1.08
C ALA A 49 11.78 9.85 -1.06
N ALA A 50 11.72 8.53 -0.86
CA ALA A 50 12.89 7.66 -0.89
C ALA A 50 13.53 7.60 -2.28
N VAL A 51 12.73 7.52 -3.35
CA VAL A 51 13.22 7.57 -4.74
C VAL A 51 13.97 8.87 -5.00
N GLU A 52 13.40 10.00 -4.58
CA GLU A 52 14.00 11.31 -4.84
C GLU A 52 15.30 11.51 -4.04
N ALA A 53 15.34 11.03 -2.79
CA ALA A 53 16.57 11.02 -2.00
C ALA A 53 17.68 10.15 -2.60
N VAL A 54 17.34 9.06 -3.30
CA VAL A 54 18.32 8.25 -4.03
C VAL A 54 18.80 8.99 -5.28
N ARG A 55 17.89 9.58 -6.06
CA ARG A 55 18.23 10.32 -7.28
C ARG A 55 19.12 11.54 -7.02
N ALA A 56 18.91 12.21 -5.89
CA ALA A 56 19.72 13.36 -5.49
C ALA A 56 21.18 13.00 -5.13
N ASP A 57 21.50 11.73 -4.87
CA ASP A 57 22.84 11.23 -4.55
C ASP A 57 23.34 10.27 -5.65
N PRO A 58 24.27 10.71 -6.52
CA PRO A 58 24.80 9.88 -7.60
C PRO A 58 25.46 8.57 -7.13
N ALA A 59 26.14 8.58 -5.98
CA ALA A 59 26.80 7.39 -5.45
C ALA A 59 25.77 6.37 -4.94
N ARG A 60 24.66 6.87 -4.36
CA ARG A 60 23.55 6.03 -3.90
C ARG A 60 22.74 5.47 -5.06
N SER A 61 22.48 6.26 -6.10
CA SER A 61 21.87 5.82 -7.35
C SER A 61 22.66 4.68 -7.99
N ALA A 62 23.97 4.83 -8.17
CA ALA A 62 24.81 3.78 -8.74
C ALA A 62 24.85 2.49 -7.89
N ARG A 63 24.71 2.61 -6.56
CA ARG A 63 24.61 1.43 -5.67
C ARG A 63 23.29 0.70 -5.87
N VAL A 64 22.18 1.43 -5.96
CA VAL A 64 20.85 0.84 -6.18
C VAL A 64 20.80 0.14 -7.53
N GLU A 65 21.32 0.76 -8.60
CA GLU A 65 21.41 0.14 -9.93
C GLU A 65 22.16 -1.20 -9.90
N ARG A 66 23.33 -1.25 -9.27
CA ARG A 66 24.10 -2.51 -9.12
C ARG A 66 23.32 -3.57 -8.36
N MET A 67 22.63 -3.20 -7.28
CA MET A 67 21.82 -4.13 -6.49
C MET A 67 20.64 -4.66 -7.30
N THR A 68 19.93 -3.78 -8.01
CA THR A 68 18.81 -4.15 -8.88
C THR A 68 19.27 -5.11 -9.98
N ALA A 69 20.38 -4.81 -10.67
CA ALA A 69 20.96 -5.70 -11.68
C ALA A 69 21.30 -7.09 -11.09
N HIS A 70 21.88 -7.14 -9.89
CA HIS A 70 22.17 -8.40 -9.21
C HIS A 70 20.90 -9.20 -8.85
N LEU A 71 19.86 -8.54 -8.36
CA LEU A 71 18.58 -9.17 -8.01
C LEU A 71 17.83 -9.67 -9.25
N LEU A 72 17.82 -8.87 -10.32
CA LEU A 72 17.23 -9.26 -11.60
C LEU A 72 17.99 -10.44 -12.20
N ASN A 73 19.32 -10.47 -12.14
CA ASN A 73 20.11 -11.62 -12.58
C ASN A 73 19.86 -12.87 -11.72
N ARG A 74 19.64 -12.72 -10.41
CA ARG A 74 19.29 -13.84 -9.51
C ARG A 74 17.88 -14.40 -9.78
N ARG A 75 16.93 -13.56 -10.21
CA ARG A 75 15.61 -13.99 -10.68
C ARG A 75 15.62 -14.47 -12.13
N GLY A 76 16.57 -13.98 -12.93
CA GLY A 76 16.72 -14.11 -14.37
C GLY A 76 17.55 -15.31 -14.86
N GLY A 77 17.64 -16.37 -14.08
CA GLY A 77 17.83 -17.72 -14.66
C GLY A 77 16.70 -18.12 -15.62
N GLY A 78 15.64 -17.31 -15.75
CA GLY A 78 14.76 -17.22 -16.90
C GLY A 78 14.76 -15.79 -17.47
N SER A 79 15.21 -15.65 -18.71
CA SER A 79 15.35 -14.43 -19.50
C SER A 79 14.06 -13.59 -19.59
N VAL A 80 14.16 -12.28 -19.31
CA VAL A 80 13.34 -11.25 -19.98
C VAL A 80 14.24 -10.06 -20.26
N ALA A 81 14.59 -9.90 -21.54
CA ALA A 81 15.18 -8.68 -22.07
C ALA A 81 14.13 -7.56 -21.99
N VAL A 82 14.49 -6.45 -21.35
CA VAL A 82 13.75 -5.19 -21.45
C VAL A 82 14.64 -4.27 -22.25
N ASP A 83 14.41 -4.23 -23.56
CA ASP A 83 14.91 -3.15 -24.43
C ASP A 83 14.14 -1.87 -24.08
N VAL A 84 14.88 -0.78 -23.86
CA VAL A 84 14.40 0.60 -23.84
C VAL A 84 15.08 1.34 -24.98
#